data_AF-A0A0A7DQS6-F1
#
_entry.id   AF-A0A0A7DQS6-F1
#
_cell.length_a   1.000
_cell.length_b   1.000
_cell.length_c   1.000
_cell.angle_alpha   90.00
_cell.angle_beta   90.00
_cell.angle_gamma   90.00
#
_symmetry.space_group_name_H-M   'P 1'
#
loop_
_entity.id
_entity.type
_entity.pdbx_description
1 polymer ?
#
loop_
_entity_poly.entity_id
_entity_poly.type
_entity_poly.pdbx_seq_one_letter_code
_entity_poly.pdbx_strand_id
1 'polypeptide(L)'
;GVILLLTLMATAFVGYVLPWGQMSFWGATVITNLFSAIPYIGHTLVEWAWGGFSVDNPTLTRFFALHFLLPFAIAGITIIHLTFLH
;
A
#
# COMPACT_ATOMS: atom_id res chain seq x y z
N GLY A 1 2.33 -17.17 -6.46
CA GLY A 1 2.21 -16.39 -7.71
C GLY A 1 1.46 -15.08 -7.53
N VAL A 2 0.15 -15.05 -7.77
CA VAL A 2 -0.65 -13.80 -7.81
C VAL A 2 -0.60 -12.99 -6.50
N ILE A 3 -0.66 -13.66 -5.34
CA ILE A 3 -0.53 -12.96 -4.04
C ILE A 3 0.81 -12.25 -3.93
N LEU A 4 1.93 -12.92 -4.29
CA LEU A 4 3.26 -12.29 -4.31
C LEU A 4 3.30 -11.07 -5.23
N LEU A 5 2.71 -11.17 -6.42
CA LEU A 5 2.64 -10.05 -7.36
C LEU A 5 1.92 -8.86 -6.74
N LEU A 6 0.73 -9.07 -6.16
CA LEU A 6 -0.05 -7.99 -5.55
C LEU A 6 0.66 -7.38 -4.33
N THR A 7 1.28 -8.20 -3.48
CA THR A 7 2.04 -7.71 -2.32
C THR A 7 3.28 -6.93 -2.74
N LEU A 8 3.97 -7.36 -3.81
CA LEU A 8 5.12 -6.64 -4.37
C LEU A 8 4.69 -5.28 -4.93
N MET A 9 3.62 -5.23 -5.72
CA MET A 9 3.08 -3.97 -6.24
C MET A 9 2.69 -3.01 -5.10
N ALA A 10 2.04 -3.52 -4.06
CA ALA A 10 1.70 -2.74 -2.87
C ALA A 10 2.96 -2.18 -2.18
N THR A 11 3.97 -3.03 -1.95
CA THR A 11 5.24 -2.67 -1.31
C THR A 11 5.98 -1.57 -2.10
N ALA A 12 6.06 -1.72 -3.42
CA ALA A 12 6.70 -0.76 -4.31
C ALA A 12 5.96 0.58 -4.31
N PHE A 13 4.62 0.55 -4.37
CA PHE A 13 3.80 1.75 -4.31
C PHE A 13 4.01 2.52 -3.00
N VAL A 14 3.88 1.88 -1.83
CA VAL A 14 4.07 2.58 -0.56
C VAL A 14 5.51 3.09 -0.38
N GLY A 15 6.50 2.41 -0.98
CA GLY A 15 7.89 2.86 -1.03
C GLY A 15 8.09 4.09 -1.92
N TYR A 16 7.40 4.14 -3.07
CA TYR A 16 7.43 5.27 -3.99
C TYR A 16 6.85 6.55 -3.37
N VAL A 17 5.99 6.43 -2.37
CA VAL A 17 5.40 7.58 -1.66
C VAL A 17 6.42 8.24 -0.72
N LEU A 18 7.42 7.50 -0.21
CA LEU A 18 8.30 7.96 0.88
C LEU A 18 9.18 9.19 0.57
N PRO A 19 9.69 9.41 -0.66
CA PRO A 19 10.45 10.62 -1.00
C PRO A 19 9.64 11.92 -0.94
N TRP A 20 8.31 11.82 -0.83
CA TRP A 20 7.38 12.94 -0.66
C TRP A 20 7.50 14.06 -1.72
N GLY A 21 7.81 13.68 -2.96
CA GLY A 21 7.78 14.59 -4.11
C GLY A 21 6.36 14.76 -4.69
N GLN A 22 6.20 15.63 -5.69
CA GLN A 22 4.91 15.89 -6.35
C GLN A 22 4.25 14.61 -6.87
N MET A 23 4.99 13.77 -7.60
CA MET A 23 4.46 12.52 -8.12
C MET A 23 4.16 11.50 -7.01
N SER A 24 4.94 11.49 -5.92
CA SER A 24 4.67 10.66 -4.75
C SER A 24 3.35 11.04 -4.08
N PHE A 25 3.13 12.35 -3.86
CA PHE A 25 1.92 12.89 -3.27
C PHE A 25 0.67 12.61 -4.13
N TRP A 26 0.71 12.99 -5.41
CA TRP A 26 -0.42 12.77 -6.30
C TRP A 26 -0.65 11.28 -6.60
N GLY A 27 0.41 10.49 -6.68
CA GLY A 27 0.32 9.03 -6.79
C GLY A 27 -0.39 8.41 -5.58
N ALA A 28 -0.03 8.83 -4.36
CA ALA A 28 -0.70 8.40 -3.14
C ALA A 28 -2.20 8.74 -3.19
N THR A 29 -2.54 9.98 -3.54
CA THR A 29 -3.93 10.46 -3.66
C THR A 29 -4.73 9.64 -4.69
N VAL A 30 -4.23 9.47 -5.92
CA VAL A 30 -4.99 8.78 -6.98
C VAL A 30 -5.18 7.30 -6.68
N ILE A 31 -4.12 6.59 -6.27
CA ILE A 31 -4.17 5.13 -6.08
C ILE A 31 -5.04 4.76 -4.88
N THR A 32 -4.92 5.49 -3.77
CA THR A 32 -5.79 5.22 -2.60
C THR A 32 -7.24 5.59 -2.86
N ASN A 33 -7.51 6.62 -3.68
CA ASN A 33 -8.88 6.95 -4.08
C ASN A 33 -9.56 5.88 -4.93
N LEU A 34 -8.86 4.89 -5.48
CA LEU A 34 -9.52 3.75 -6.13
C LEU A 34 -10.48 3.01 -5.17
N PHE A 35 -10.19 3.01 -3.86
CA PHE A 35 -11.08 2.42 -2.86
C PHE A 35 -12.38 3.19 -2.65
N SER A 36 -12.44 4.49 -3.04
CA SER A 36 -13.67 5.29 -2.95
C SER A 36 -14.80 4.73 -3.82
N ALA A 37 -14.48 3.94 -4.84
CA ALA A 37 -15.45 3.30 -5.73
C ALA A 37 -16.23 2.17 -5.05
N ILE A 38 -15.83 1.73 -3.85
CA ILE A 38 -16.55 0.70 -3.09
C ILE A 38 -17.85 1.31 -2.52
N PRO A 39 -19.03 0.76 -2.85
CA PRO A 39 -20.30 1.28 -2.34
C PRO A 39 -20.37 1.29 -0.82
N TYR A 40 -21.06 2.29 -0.27
CA TYR A 40 -21.36 2.48 1.17
C TYR A 40 -20.15 2.80 2.08
N ILE A 41 -19.01 2.12 1.90
CA ILE A 41 -17.85 2.23 2.80
C ILE A 41 -16.61 2.85 2.17
N GLY A 42 -16.62 3.10 0.85
CA GLY A 42 -15.42 3.51 0.10
C GLY A 42 -14.77 4.78 0.63
N HIS A 43 -15.55 5.84 0.87
CA HIS A 43 -15.01 7.11 1.40
C HIS A 43 -14.38 6.93 2.79
N THR A 44 -15.07 6.21 3.68
CA THR A 44 -14.58 5.92 5.03
C THR A 44 -13.30 5.09 5.00
N LEU A 45 -13.17 4.14 4.07
CA LEU A 45 -11.93 3.36 3.89
C LEU A 45 -10.75 4.24 3.47
N VAL A 46 -10.99 5.20 2.57
CA VAL A 46 -9.96 6.12 2.08
C VAL A 46 -9.48 7.04 3.22
N GLU A 47 -10.40 7.69 3.94
CA GLU A 47 -10.06 8.55 5.07
C GLU A 47 -9.38 7.76 6.20
N TRP A 48 -9.81 6.53 6.43
CA TRP A 48 -9.17 5.63 7.39
C TRP A 48 -7.73 5.30 6.97
N ALA A 49 -7.49 5.01 5.69
CA ALA A 49 -6.16 4.74 5.16
C ALA A 49 -5.24 5.95 5.32
N TRP A 50 -5.75 7.15 5.01
CA TRP A 50 -5.00 8.40 5.16
C TRP A 50 -4.77 8.80 6.62
N GLY A 51 -5.71 8.49 7.52
CA GLY A 51 -5.71 8.99 8.88
C GLY A 51 -6.13 10.45 8.99
N GLY A 52 -6.95 10.92 8.04
CA GLY A 52 -7.42 12.31 7.92
C GLY A 52 -8.23 12.53 6.64
N PHE A 53 -8.56 13.78 6.33
CA PHE A 53 -9.38 14.16 5.16
C PHE A 53 -8.60 14.18 3.84
N SER A 54 -7.27 14.10 3.89
CA SER A 54 -6.39 14.10 2.72
C SER A 54 -5.08 13.37 3.04
N VAL A 55 -4.30 13.07 2.00
CA VAL A 55 -2.93 12.56 2.16
C VAL A 55 -2.07 13.59 2.88
N ASP A 56 -1.55 13.22 4.05
CA ASP A 56 -0.72 14.10 4.89
C ASP A 56 0.26 13.27 5.75
N ASN A 57 0.91 13.90 6.72
CA ASN A 57 1.92 13.27 7.60
C ASN A 57 1.46 11.96 8.29
N PRO A 58 0.20 11.81 8.75
CA PRO A 58 -0.28 10.53 9.25
C PRO A 58 -0.22 9.42 8.19
N THR A 59 -0.51 9.74 6.93
CA THR A 59 -0.42 8.80 5.80
C THR A 59 1.03 8.38 5.56
N LEU A 60 1.94 9.34 5.48
CA LEU A 60 3.37 9.08 5.24
C LEU A 60 3.96 8.17 6.31
N THR A 61 3.68 8.47 7.58
CA THR A 61 4.22 7.70 8.72
C THR A 61 3.71 6.25 8.69
N ARG A 62 2.43 6.04 8.37
CA ARG A 62 1.86 4.70 8.23
C ARG A 62 2.43 3.97 7.02
N PHE A 63 2.61 4.65 5.89
CA PHE A 63 3.14 4.05 4.67
C PHE A 63 4.61 3.66 4.83
N PHE A 64 5.39 4.43 5.60
CA PHE A 64 6.74 4.02 5.99
C PHE A 64 6.74 2.71 6.79
N ALA A 65 5.89 2.61 7.81
CA ALA A 65 5.78 1.39 8.62
C ALA A 65 5.33 0.18 7.78
N LEU A 66 4.37 0.36 6.87
CA LEU A 66 3.93 -0.68 5.94
C LEU A 66 5.03 -1.08 4.95
N HIS A 67 5.72 -0.11 4.35
CA HIS A 67 6.83 -0.37 3.42
C HIS A 67 7.95 -1.15 4.09
N PHE A 68 8.20 -0.89 5.38
CA PHE A 68 9.17 -1.67 6.16
C PHE A 68 8.70 -3.11 6.42
N LEU A 69 7.41 -3.31 6.75
CA LEU A 69 6.86 -4.62 7.11
C LEU A 69 6.69 -5.56 5.91
N LEU A 70 6.13 -5.06 4.80
CA LEU A 70 5.70 -5.89 3.67
C LEU A 70 6.82 -6.72 2.99
N PRO A 71 8.09 -6.26 2.87
CA PRO A 71 9.18 -7.09 2.38
C PRO A 71 9.39 -8.39 3.18
N PHE A 72 9.21 -8.35 4.50
CA PHE A 72 9.30 -9.56 5.33
C PHE A 72 8.11 -10.50 5.09
N ALA A 73 6.91 -9.94 4.84
CA ALA A 73 5.77 -10.74 4.41
C ALA A 73 6.01 -11.38 3.04
N ILE A 74 6.61 -10.66 2.08
CA ILE A 74 7.01 -11.20 0.76
C ILE A 74 7.98 -12.37 0.93
N ALA A 75 8.98 -12.25 1.81
CA ALA A 75 9.90 -13.35 2.09
C ALA A 75 9.16 -14.60 2.59
N GLY A 76 8.24 -14.44 3.54
CA GLY A 76 7.40 -15.54 4.04
C GLY A 76 6.52 -16.18 2.96
N ILE A 77 5.83 -15.37 2.15
CA ILE A 77 4.98 -15.87 1.05
C ILE A 77 5.85 -16.54 -0.04
N THR A 78 7.09 -16.09 -0.24
CA THR A 78 8.02 -16.71 -1.19
C THR A 78 8.39 -18.11 -0.76
N ILE A 79 8.64 -18.34 0.53
CA ILE A 79 8.87 -19.68 1.08
C ILE A 79 7.67 -20.58 0.80
N ILE A 80 6.46 -20.12 1.12
CA ILE A 80 5.21 -20.86 0.85
C ILE A 80 5.10 -21.17 -0.65
N HIS A 81 5.38 -20.20 -1.52
CA HIS A 81 5.30 -20.38 -2.96
C HIS A 81 6.29 -21.44 -3.48
N LEU A 82 7.51 -21.47 -2.94
CA LEU A 82 8.52 -22.48 -3.28
C LEU A 82 8.16 -23.86 -2.73
N THR A 83 7.51 -23.95 -1.56
CA THR A 83 6.99 -25.23 -1.04
C THR A 83 5.94 -25.84 -1.96
N PHE A 84 5.10 -25.03 -2.61
CA PHE A 84 4.15 -25.52 -3.63
C PHE A 84 4.78 -25.77 -4.99
N LEU A 85 6.00 -25.27 -5.24
CA LEU A 85 6.75 -25.52 -6.47
C LEU A 85 7.48 -26.86 -6.43
N HIS A 86 8.04 -27.21 -5.26
CA HIS A 86 8.77 -28.45 -5.00
C HIS A 86 7.81 -29.64 -4.86
#